data_AF-A0A926KT89-F1
#
_entry.id   AF-A0A926KT89-F1
#
_cell.length_a   1.000
_cell.length_b   1.000
_cell.length_c   1.000
_cell.angle_alpha   90.00
_cell.angle_beta   90.00
_cell.angle_gamma   90.00
#
_symmetry.space_group_name_H-M   'P 1'
#
loop_
_entity.id
_entity.type
_entity.pdbx_description
1 polymer ?
#
loop_
_entity_poly.entity_id
_entity_poly.type
_entity_poly.pdbx_seq_one_letter_code
_entity_poly.pdbx_strand_id
1 'polypeptide(L)'
;MCVLKQKILKLYPSLYRLRIAQLRLQRHVVNLSPGIRFARLRTDISLPYMCKKHQSLLRRKLGSTDPILQENKITNLRISVGQMDGIIIRPGETFSFWRLVGKTTAAKGYIPGMLLSQGGVTSGVGGGICQLGNLLFWMVLHTPLQVVERHHHSFDPFPDDHRVLPFGSGASVFYNYIDLRIYNPTKHLFQFRLWLTDEHLKGSVHCDELLPHAYHIEERNHRFLEKEGRYYRENEIWRKVIDRRTGQTAAEERMLHNFSEVKYDLFSTTKS
;
A
#
# COMPACT_ATOMS: atom_id res chain seq x y z
N MET A 1 11.05 -8.93 -14.92
CA MET A 1 11.69 -10.24 -14.59
C MET A 1 11.62 -11.12 -15.82
N CYS A 2 12.75 -11.62 -16.31
CA CYS A 2 12.86 -12.39 -17.57
C CYS A 2 11.86 -13.56 -17.62
N VAL A 3 11.08 -13.63 -18.70
CA VAL A 3 9.98 -14.61 -18.94
C VAL A 3 10.43 -16.06 -18.73
N LEU A 4 11.71 -16.36 -19.01
CA LEU A 4 12.32 -17.67 -18.82
C LEU A 4 12.36 -18.11 -17.35
N LYS A 5 12.66 -17.18 -16.41
CA LYS A 5 12.67 -17.48 -14.97
C LYS A 5 11.29 -17.82 -14.43
N GLN A 6 10.24 -17.16 -14.94
CA GLN A 6 8.86 -17.45 -14.53
C GLN A 6 8.39 -18.83 -15.02
N LYS A 7 8.80 -19.25 -16.24
CA LYS A 7 8.49 -20.58 -16.76
C LYS A 7 9.16 -21.68 -15.91
N ILE A 8 10.44 -21.54 -15.60
CA ILE A 8 11.20 -22.54 -14.79
C ILE A 8 10.62 -22.68 -13.38
N LEU A 9 10.24 -21.57 -12.74
CA LEU A 9 9.65 -21.59 -11.39
C LEU A 9 8.24 -22.20 -11.36
N LYS A 10 7.50 -22.18 -12.47
CA LYS A 10 6.21 -22.88 -12.62
C LYS A 10 6.39 -24.38 -12.84
N LEU A 11 7.45 -24.79 -13.54
CA LEU A 11 7.79 -26.20 -13.81
C LEU A 11 8.33 -26.92 -12.56
N TYR A 12 9.00 -26.22 -11.64
CA TYR A 12 9.60 -26.81 -10.44
C TYR A 12 9.18 -26.09 -9.16
N PRO A 13 8.07 -26.53 -8.50
CA PRO A 13 7.55 -25.89 -7.29
C PRO A 13 8.53 -25.86 -6.11
N SER A 14 9.46 -26.82 -6.03
CA SER A 14 10.52 -26.87 -5.01
C SER A 14 11.50 -25.70 -5.14
N LEU A 15 11.91 -25.36 -6.36
CA LEU A 15 12.79 -24.21 -6.65
C LEU A 15 12.11 -22.89 -6.28
N TYR A 16 10.79 -22.78 -6.50
CA TYR A 16 10.02 -21.62 -6.05
C TYR A 16 10.03 -21.49 -4.53
N ARG A 17 9.78 -22.57 -3.78
CA ARG A 17 9.82 -22.55 -2.30
C ARG A 17 11.21 -22.18 -1.78
N LEU A 18 12.28 -22.72 -2.36
CA LEU A 18 13.65 -22.37 -2.02
C LEU A 18 13.95 -20.90 -2.28
N ARG A 19 13.51 -20.35 -3.43
CA ARG A 19 13.67 -18.93 -3.74
C ARG A 19 12.94 -18.03 -2.72
N ILE A 20 11.73 -18.40 -2.33
CA ILE A 20 10.98 -17.65 -1.30
C ILE A 20 11.71 -17.71 0.05
N ALA A 21 12.23 -18.87 0.44
CA ALA A 21 13.02 -19.02 1.66
C ALA A 21 14.29 -18.15 1.63
N GLN A 22 15.01 -18.14 0.51
CA GLN A 22 16.17 -17.27 0.30
C GLN A 22 15.81 -15.78 0.46
N LEU A 23 14.73 -15.31 -0.17
CA LEU A 23 14.29 -13.92 -0.08
C LEU A 23 13.90 -13.53 1.35
N ARG A 24 13.26 -14.44 2.09
CA ARG A 24 12.94 -14.23 3.50
C ARG A 24 14.19 -14.14 4.36
N LEU A 25 15.17 -15.03 4.16
CA LEU A 25 16.44 -14.99 4.87
C LEU A 25 17.19 -13.69 4.60
N GLN A 26 17.31 -13.31 3.33
CA GLN A 26 17.92 -12.03 2.93
C GLN A 26 17.22 -10.85 3.61
N ARG A 27 15.88 -10.86 3.66
CA ARG A 27 15.10 -9.84 4.37
C ARG A 27 15.42 -9.81 5.87
N HIS A 28 15.58 -10.95 6.52
CA HIS A 28 15.95 -11.01 7.93
C HIS A 28 17.32 -10.38 8.16
N VAL A 29 18.31 -10.70 7.34
CA VAL A 29 19.66 -10.11 7.42
C VAL A 29 19.61 -8.59 7.25
N VAL A 30 18.90 -8.09 6.22
CA VAL A 30 18.74 -6.64 6.00
C VAL A 30 18.10 -5.95 7.21
N ASN A 31 17.11 -6.58 7.85
CA ASN A 31 16.42 -6.02 9.01
C ASN A 31 17.26 -6.02 10.30
N LEU A 32 18.38 -6.74 10.34
CA LEU A 32 19.36 -6.71 11.42
C LEU A 32 20.42 -5.63 11.21
N SER A 33 20.41 -4.94 10.06
CA SER A 33 21.33 -3.84 9.81
C SER A 33 21.19 -2.76 10.89
N PRO A 34 22.28 -2.34 11.54
CA PRO A 34 22.23 -1.34 12.61
C PRO A 34 21.71 0.02 12.12
N GLY A 35 21.72 0.27 10.81
CA GLY A 35 21.18 1.49 10.21
C GLY A 35 19.64 1.57 10.17
N ILE A 36 18.92 0.48 10.48
CA ILE A 36 17.45 0.48 10.45
C ILE A 36 16.88 0.32 11.86
N ARG A 37 16.39 1.43 12.41
CA ARG A 37 15.60 1.44 13.64
C ARG A 37 14.13 1.32 13.28
N PHE A 38 13.43 0.33 13.81
CA PHE A 38 12.02 0.14 13.51
C PHE A 38 11.12 0.73 14.59
N ALA A 39 10.03 1.37 14.16
CA ALA A 39 8.98 1.86 15.04
C ALA A 39 8.35 0.71 15.84
N ARG A 40 8.21 0.91 17.15
CA ARG A 40 7.62 -0.08 18.08
C ARG A 40 6.71 0.55 19.13
N LEU A 41 6.91 1.82 19.45
CA LEU A 41 6.09 2.52 20.43
C LEU A 41 4.67 2.66 19.92
N ARG A 42 3.69 2.29 20.74
CA ARG A 42 2.27 2.51 20.49
C ARG A 42 1.66 3.30 21.63
N THR A 43 0.71 4.17 21.30
CA THR A 43 -0.08 4.92 22.28
C THR A 43 -1.49 5.13 21.75
N ASP A 44 -2.47 5.07 22.65
CA ASP A 44 -3.87 5.31 22.34
C ASP A 44 -4.21 6.80 22.31
N ILE A 45 -3.40 7.62 22.99
CA ILE A 45 -3.52 9.08 22.95
C ILE A 45 -3.06 9.56 21.58
N SER A 46 -3.91 10.30 20.88
CA SER A 46 -3.59 10.83 19.56
C SER A 46 -2.69 12.07 19.69
N LEU A 47 -1.64 12.16 18.88
CA LEU A 47 -0.85 13.38 18.74
C LEU A 47 -1.76 14.53 18.24
N PRO A 48 -1.51 15.78 18.69
CA PRO A 48 -2.48 16.87 18.60
C PRO A 48 -2.79 17.33 17.17
N TYR A 49 -1.83 17.24 16.22
CA TYR A 49 -2.00 17.82 14.89
C TYR A 49 -2.26 16.74 13.83
N MET A 50 -3.47 16.70 13.28
CA MET A 50 -3.80 15.78 12.19
C MET A 50 -3.24 16.29 10.85
N CYS A 51 -2.33 15.55 10.23
CA CYS A 51 -1.77 15.87 8.91
C CYS A 51 -2.72 15.50 7.79
N LYS A 52 -3.29 14.29 7.83
CA LYS A 52 -4.18 13.76 6.80
C LYS A 52 -5.14 12.73 7.40
N LYS A 53 -6.36 12.71 6.89
CA LYS A 53 -7.34 11.65 7.10
C LYS A 53 -7.78 11.07 5.76
N HIS A 54 -8.01 9.77 5.71
CA HIS A 54 -8.55 9.10 4.53
C HIS A 54 -9.47 7.94 4.92
N GLN A 55 -10.33 7.54 3.98
CA GLN A 55 -11.21 6.40 4.15
C GLN A 55 -11.40 5.68 2.82
N SER A 56 -11.63 4.37 2.90
CA SER A 56 -11.95 3.53 1.76
C SER A 56 -13.09 2.60 2.10
N LEU A 57 -13.99 2.34 1.15
CA LEU A 57 -15.10 1.42 1.33
C LEU A 57 -14.62 -0.01 1.60
N LEU A 58 -15.18 -0.65 2.61
CA LEU A 58 -14.89 -2.05 2.94
C LEU A 58 -15.51 -2.99 1.90
N ARG A 59 -16.70 -2.67 1.40
CA ARG A 59 -17.43 -3.49 0.42
C ARG A 59 -17.47 -2.76 -0.91
N ARG A 60 -17.13 -3.44 -1.99
CA ARG A 60 -17.29 -2.94 -3.36
C ARG A 60 -18.08 -3.99 -4.14
N LYS A 61 -18.99 -3.56 -5.02
CA LYS A 61 -19.67 -4.47 -5.94
C LYS A 61 -18.68 -4.94 -6.99
N LEU A 62 -17.90 -5.97 -6.66
CA LEU A 62 -16.90 -6.56 -7.56
C LEU A 62 -17.52 -7.75 -8.28
N GLY A 63 -18.32 -7.50 -9.32
CA GLY A 63 -18.86 -8.53 -10.23
C GLY A 63 -19.23 -9.86 -9.56
N SER A 64 -18.69 -10.97 -10.06
CA SER A 64 -18.92 -12.35 -9.62
C SER A 64 -18.13 -12.79 -8.37
N THR A 65 -17.67 -11.85 -7.53
CA THR A 65 -16.92 -12.20 -6.32
C THR A 65 -17.83 -12.80 -5.25
N ASP A 66 -17.41 -13.92 -4.65
CA ASP A 66 -18.04 -14.51 -3.48
C ASP A 66 -18.16 -13.47 -2.32
N PRO A 67 -19.38 -13.11 -1.89
CA PRO A 67 -19.61 -12.18 -0.79
C PRO A 67 -18.88 -12.56 0.50
N ILE A 68 -18.70 -13.86 0.78
CA ILE A 68 -18.01 -14.36 1.98
C ILE A 68 -16.56 -13.88 1.99
N LEU A 69 -15.89 -13.82 0.84
CA LEU A 69 -14.51 -13.35 0.77
C LEU A 69 -14.37 -11.85 1.09
N GLN A 70 -15.42 -11.05 0.86
CA GLN A 70 -15.45 -9.65 1.28
C GLN A 70 -15.62 -9.50 2.79
N GLU A 71 -16.47 -10.31 3.41
CA GLU A 71 -16.62 -10.32 4.86
C GLU A 71 -15.35 -10.84 5.55
N ASN A 72 -14.73 -11.89 5.00
CA ASN A 72 -13.48 -12.43 5.53
C ASN A 72 -12.34 -11.41 5.48
N LYS A 73 -12.29 -10.59 4.43
CA LYS A 73 -11.37 -9.46 4.35
C LYS A 73 -11.56 -8.50 5.53
N ILE A 74 -12.80 -8.18 5.91
CA ILE A 74 -13.07 -7.26 7.02
C ILE A 74 -12.51 -7.82 8.33
N THR A 75 -12.67 -9.12 8.58
CA THR A 75 -12.05 -9.79 9.74
C THR A 75 -10.52 -9.68 9.70
N ASN A 76 -9.89 -9.97 8.56
CA ASN A 76 -8.45 -9.86 8.39
C ASN A 76 -7.93 -8.42 8.57
N LEU A 77 -8.67 -7.43 8.07
CA LEU A 77 -8.38 -6.01 8.25
C LEU A 77 -8.48 -5.60 9.71
N ARG A 78 -9.51 -6.05 10.44
CA ARG A 78 -9.68 -5.76 11.87
C ARG A 78 -8.49 -6.24 12.70
N ILE A 79 -8.04 -7.47 12.45
CA ILE A 79 -6.83 -8.02 13.11
C ILE A 79 -5.60 -7.17 12.77
N SER A 80 -5.41 -6.84 11.49
CA SER A 80 -4.22 -6.10 11.03
C SER A 80 -4.19 -4.65 11.53
N VAL A 81 -5.34 -3.99 11.57
CA VAL A 81 -5.49 -2.65 12.15
C VAL A 81 -5.14 -2.67 13.63
N GLY A 82 -5.60 -3.68 14.38
CA GLY A 82 -5.25 -3.84 15.79
C GLY A 82 -3.75 -4.00 16.08
N GLN A 83 -2.95 -4.43 15.08
CA GLN A 83 -1.49 -4.50 15.20
C GLN A 83 -0.77 -3.17 14.96
N MET A 84 -1.42 -2.22 14.28
CA MET A 84 -0.78 -0.99 13.80
C MET A 84 -1.37 0.30 14.41
N ASP A 85 -2.63 0.28 14.85
CA ASP A 85 -3.26 1.47 15.40
C ASP A 85 -2.47 2.03 16.59
N GLY A 86 -2.27 3.34 16.59
CA GLY A 86 -1.53 4.06 17.62
C GLY A 86 -0.01 4.00 17.49
N ILE A 87 0.55 3.38 16.44
CA ILE A 87 2.00 3.31 16.23
C ILE A 87 2.59 4.72 16.09
N ILE A 88 3.67 4.98 16.83
CA ILE A 88 4.49 6.18 16.77
C ILE A 88 5.77 5.87 15.97
N ILE A 89 6.08 6.73 15.01
CA ILE A 89 7.30 6.71 14.20
C ILE A 89 8.17 7.88 14.66
N ARG A 90 9.19 7.61 15.47
CA ARG A 90 10.11 8.65 15.95
C ARG A 90 11.08 9.11 14.85
N PRO A 91 11.73 10.27 15.02
CA PRO A 91 12.87 10.66 14.20
C PRO A 91 13.88 9.52 14.00
N GLY A 92 14.23 9.24 12.76
CA GLY A 92 15.16 8.17 12.40
C GLY A 92 14.58 6.75 12.46
N GLU A 93 13.30 6.56 12.80
CA GLU A 93 12.65 5.26 12.78
C GLU A 93 11.96 4.95 11.44
N THR A 94 11.78 3.65 11.20
CA THR A 94 11.10 3.09 10.04
C THR A 94 9.90 2.28 10.48
N PHE A 95 8.71 2.68 10.03
CA PHE A 95 7.54 1.84 10.04
C PHE A 95 7.71 0.71 9.00
N SER A 96 7.31 -0.51 9.36
CA SER A 96 7.28 -1.66 8.45
C SER A 96 5.98 -2.42 8.66
N PHE A 97 5.18 -2.53 7.59
CA PHE A 97 3.88 -3.19 7.60
C PHE A 97 4.01 -4.62 8.14
N TRP A 98 4.94 -5.41 7.58
CA TRP A 98 5.12 -6.80 7.98
C TRP A 98 5.81 -7.00 9.32
N ARG A 99 6.55 -6.00 9.82
CA ARG A 99 7.13 -6.08 11.17
C ARG A 99 6.06 -5.94 12.25
N LEU A 100 4.99 -5.20 11.97
CA LEU A 100 3.86 -5.04 12.89
C LEU A 100 2.84 -6.17 12.75
N VAL A 101 2.38 -6.47 11.53
CA VAL A 101 1.38 -7.54 11.31
C VAL A 101 1.96 -8.94 11.46
N GLY A 102 3.21 -9.14 11.01
CA GLY A 102 3.83 -10.45 10.95
C GLY A 102 3.16 -11.38 9.91
N LYS A 103 3.43 -12.68 10.01
CA LYS A 103 2.82 -13.67 9.11
C LYS A 103 1.32 -13.77 9.41
N THR A 104 0.48 -13.74 8.39
CA THR A 104 -0.96 -14.02 8.49
C THR A 104 -1.18 -15.52 8.59
N THR A 105 -1.69 -16.00 9.73
CA THR A 105 -1.91 -17.42 9.99
C THR A 105 -3.28 -17.63 10.63
N ALA A 106 -3.86 -18.83 10.43
CA ALA A 106 -5.12 -19.20 11.08
C ALA A 106 -5.04 -19.13 12.62
N ALA A 107 -3.88 -19.49 13.20
CA ALA A 107 -3.64 -19.38 14.64
C ALA A 107 -3.72 -17.94 15.18
N LYS A 108 -3.49 -16.93 14.33
CA LYS A 108 -3.67 -15.50 14.69
C LYS A 108 -5.08 -14.99 14.38
N GLY A 109 -6.00 -15.88 13.99
CA GLY A 109 -7.38 -15.54 13.61
C GLY A 109 -7.55 -15.09 12.16
N TYR A 110 -6.50 -15.09 11.34
CA TYR A 110 -6.64 -14.75 9.92
C TYR A 110 -7.38 -15.86 9.17
N ILE A 111 -8.30 -15.46 8.29
CA ILE A 111 -9.15 -16.37 7.52
C ILE A 111 -8.93 -16.17 6.00
N PRO A 112 -9.33 -17.15 5.17
CA PRO A 112 -9.20 -17.05 3.73
C PRO A 112 -9.97 -15.85 3.17
N GLY A 113 -9.28 -14.96 2.47
CA GLY A 113 -9.87 -13.82 1.77
C GLY A 113 -9.31 -13.70 0.36
N MET A 114 -9.84 -12.74 -0.40
CA MET A 114 -9.37 -12.50 -1.76
C MET A 114 -7.89 -12.07 -1.81
N LEU A 115 -7.12 -12.69 -2.70
CA LEU A 115 -5.75 -12.34 -3.03
C LEU A 115 -5.65 -12.10 -4.54
N LEU A 116 -4.95 -11.03 -4.92
CA LEU A 116 -4.57 -10.79 -6.31
C LEU A 116 -3.16 -11.34 -6.52
N SER A 117 -3.01 -12.35 -7.38
CA SER A 117 -1.74 -13.01 -7.65
C SER A 117 -1.59 -13.32 -9.14
N GLN A 118 -0.44 -12.97 -9.72
CA GLN A 118 -0.07 -13.28 -11.12
C GLN A 118 -1.11 -12.91 -12.20
N GLY A 119 -1.93 -11.88 -11.98
CA GLY A 119 -2.97 -11.51 -12.95
C GLY A 119 -4.35 -12.08 -12.67
N GLY A 120 -4.49 -12.95 -11.66
CA GLY A 120 -5.74 -13.60 -11.31
C GLY A 120 -6.17 -13.34 -9.87
N VAL A 121 -7.44 -13.64 -9.60
CA VAL A 121 -8.04 -13.64 -8.27
C VAL A 121 -7.90 -15.05 -7.69
N THR A 122 -7.35 -15.16 -6.49
CA THR A 122 -7.26 -16.41 -5.73
C THR A 122 -7.70 -16.18 -4.28
N SER A 123 -7.79 -17.24 -3.48
CA SER A 123 -8.12 -17.16 -2.05
C SER A 123 -6.93 -17.61 -1.21
N GLY A 124 -6.70 -16.94 -0.08
CA GLY A 124 -5.67 -17.35 0.87
C GLY A 124 -5.77 -16.63 2.21
N VAL A 125 -5.11 -17.19 3.22
CA VAL A 125 -5.16 -16.71 4.61
C VAL A 125 -4.62 -15.29 4.72
N GLY A 126 -5.44 -14.37 5.26
CA GLY A 126 -5.10 -12.95 5.35
C GLY A 126 -5.35 -12.18 4.06
N GLY A 127 -6.17 -12.71 3.15
CA GLY A 127 -6.55 -12.00 1.94
C GLY A 127 -7.24 -10.66 2.21
N GLY A 128 -7.02 -9.71 1.29
CA GLY A 128 -7.61 -8.38 1.29
C GLY A 128 -6.91 -7.31 2.14
N ILE A 129 -5.86 -7.65 2.90
CA ILE A 129 -5.12 -6.68 3.74
C ILE A 129 -4.28 -5.67 2.94
N CYS A 130 -4.09 -5.86 1.63
CA CYS A 130 -3.44 -4.85 0.78
C CYS A 130 -4.21 -3.51 0.77
N GLN A 131 -5.53 -3.55 1.02
CA GLN A 131 -6.34 -2.34 1.18
C GLN A 131 -5.82 -1.44 2.31
N LEU A 132 -5.32 -2.03 3.40
CA LEU A 132 -4.68 -1.27 4.48
C LEU A 132 -3.35 -0.65 4.04
N GLY A 133 -2.55 -1.38 3.25
CA GLY A 133 -1.32 -0.86 2.65
C GLY A 133 -1.60 0.34 1.74
N ASN A 134 -2.64 0.28 0.91
CA ASN A 134 -3.09 1.38 0.05
C ASN A 134 -3.47 2.62 0.88
N LEU A 135 -4.27 2.44 1.93
CA LEU A 135 -4.67 3.51 2.84
C LEU A 135 -3.45 4.21 3.46
N LEU A 136 -2.52 3.42 4.03
CA LEU A 136 -1.30 3.93 4.67
C LEU A 136 -0.43 4.69 3.69
N PHE A 137 -0.17 4.10 2.52
CA PHE A 137 0.64 4.73 1.50
C PHE A 137 0.04 6.06 1.04
N TRP A 138 -1.27 6.10 0.75
CA TRP A 138 -1.95 7.32 0.35
C TRP A 138 -1.85 8.43 1.40
N MET A 139 -2.07 8.10 2.68
CA MET A 139 -1.95 9.11 3.73
C MET A 139 -0.53 9.65 3.88
N VAL A 140 0.48 8.78 3.74
CA VAL A 140 1.90 9.16 3.86
C VAL A 140 2.35 10.13 2.77
N LEU A 141 1.80 10.02 1.55
CA LEU A 141 2.09 10.98 0.47
C LEU A 141 1.79 12.42 0.88
N HIS A 142 0.86 12.63 1.82
CA HIS A 142 0.51 13.95 2.35
C HIS A 142 1.32 14.38 3.58
N THR A 143 2.51 13.79 3.78
CA THR A 143 3.39 14.06 4.93
C THR A 143 4.85 14.17 4.47
N PRO A 144 5.76 14.71 5.30
CA PRO A 144 7.21 14.69 5.03
C PRO A 144 7.86 13.31 5.24
N LEU A 145 7.09 12.29 5.65
CA LEU A 145 7.61 10.92 5.76
C LEU A 145 8.03 10.40 4.38
N GLN A 146 9.07 9.55 4.36
CA GLN A 146 9.63 9.01 3.14
C GLN A 146 9.24 7.55 2.96
N VAL A 147 8.71 7.19 1.79
CA VAL A 147 8.43 5.80 1.45
C VAL A 147 9.71 5.15 0.93
N VAL A 148 10.39 4.39 1.79
CA VAL A 148 11.69 3.75 1.47
C VAL A 148 11.55 2.36 0.88
N GLU A 149 10.38 1.75 1.00
CA GLU A 149 10.04 0.52 0.29
C GLU A 149 8.56 0.50 -0.08
N ARG A 150 8.30 0.23 -1.35
CA ARG A 150 6.97 0.04 -1.92
C ARG A 150 7.08 -0.86 -3.13
N HIS A 151 6.08 -1.71 -3.30
CA HIS A 151 5.94 -2.54 -4.49
C HIS A 151 4.59 -2.25 -5.15
N HIS A 152 4.58 -2.16 -6.48
CA HIS A 152 3.34 -2.00 -7.25
C HIS A 152 2.84 -3.36 -7.74
N HIS A 153 1.54 -3.46 -8.00
CA HIS A 153 0.99 -4.65 -8.67
C HIS A 153 1.50 -4.69 -10.11
N SER A 154 1.82 -5.88 -10.62
CA SER A 154 2.40 -6.05 -11.96
C SER A 154 1.40 -5.85 -13.12
N PHE A 155 0.13 -5.57 -12.81
CA PHE A 155 -0.97 -5.42 -13.76
C PHE A 155 -2.03 -4.49 -13.16
N ASP A 156 -2.80 -3.79 -14.00
CA ASP A 156 -3.98 -3.00 -13.58
C ASP A 156 -5.24 -3.87 -13.71
N PRO A 157 -5.79 -4.41 -12.60
CA PRO A 157 -6.91 -5.35 -12.65
C PRO A 157 -8.28 -4.71 -12.89
N PHE A 158 -8.42 -3.40 -12.72
CA PHE A 158 -9.73 -2.75 -12.68
C PHE A 158 -9.84 -1.65 -13.74
N PRO A 159 -10.94 -1.54 -14.50
CA PRO A 159 -11.21 -0.34 -15.30
C PRO A 159 -11.36 0.90 -14.42
N ASP A 160 -11.39 2.09 -15.03
CA ASP A 160 -11.65 3.38 -14.34
C ASP A 160 -13.11 3.53 -13.88
N ASP A 161 -13.64 2.49 -13.23
CA ASP A 161 -14.96 2.53 -12.63
C ASP A 161 -14.89 3.27 -11.27
N HIS A 162 -15.25 4.56 -11.31
CA HIS A 162 -15.35 5.46 -10.14
C HIS A 162 -14.10 5.49 -9.22
N ARG A 163 -12.90 5.60 -9.79
CA ARG A 163 -11.68 5.76 -8.98
C ARG A 163 -11.66 7.11 -8.27
N VAL A 164 -11.54 7.06 -6.95
CA VAL A 164 -11.35 8.24 -6.09
C VAL A 164 -9.87 8.64 -5.98
N LEU A 165 -8.95 7.71 -6.28
CA LEU A 165 -7.49 7.92 -6.18
C LEU A 165 -6.81 7.69 -7.54
N PRO A 166 -5.71 8.42 -7.84
CA PRO A 166 -4.93 8.24 -9.05
C PRO A 166 -4.50 6.79 -9.31
N PHE A 167 -4.25 6.45 -10.56
CA PHE A 167 -3.68 5.14 -10.90
C PHE A 167 -2.34 4.91 -10.22
N GLY A 168 -2.08 3.66 -9.81
CA GLY A 168 -0.84 3.32 -9.11
C GLY A 168 -0.72 3.93 -7.71
N SER A 169 -1.78 4.49 -7.12
CA SER A 169 -1.77 4.93 -5.71
C SER A 169 -1.82 3.78 -4.69
N GLY A 170 -1.93 2.52 -5.11
CA GLY A 170 -1.95 1.35 -4.21
C GLY A 170 -0.56 0.78 -3.90
N ALA A 171 -0.37 0.19 -2.72
CA ALA A 171 0.84 -0.52 -2.32
C ALA A 171 0.56 -2.04 -2.19
N SER A 172 1.37 -2.86 -2.86
CA SER A 172 1.33 -4.31 -2.74
C SER A 172 2.14 -4.77 -1.54
N VAL A 173 1.62 -5.77 -0.83
CA VAL A 173 2.30 -6.41 0.31
C VAL A 173 2.26 -7.93 0.17
N PHE A 174 3.40 -8.60 0.41
CA PHE A 174 3.51 -10.06 0.50
C PHE A 174 4.55 -10.48 1.54
N TYR A 175 4.14 -11.36 2.46
CA TYR A 175 4.94 -11.67 3.63
C TYR A 175 6.26 -12.40 3.30
N ASN A 176 7.44 -11.91 3.68
CA ASN A 176 7.78 -10.67 4.42
C ASN A 176 8.68 -9.73 3.61
N TYR A 177 8.94 -10.05 2.34
CA TYR A 177 9.97 -9.39 1.54
C TYR A 177 9.39 -8.41 0.50
N ILE A 178 8.06 -8.36 0.34
CA ILE A 178 7.34 -7.29 -0.36
C ILE A 178 6.61 -6.49 0.72
N ASP A 179 7.23 -5.43 1.20
CA ASP A 179 6.80 -4.65 2.38
C ASP A 179 6.42 -3.22 1.99
N LEU A 180 5.65 -2.56 2.86
CA LEU A 180 5.50 -1.11 2.83
C LEU A 180 6.32 -0.54 4.00
N ARG A 181 7.38 0.22 3.66
CA ARG A 181 8.26 0.83 4.66
C ARG A 181 8.30 2.33 4.51
N ILE A 182 8.15 2.99 5.66
CA ILE A 182 8.05 4.44 5.74
C ILE A 182 9.07 4.90 6.79
N TYR A 183 10.04 5.69 6.35
CA TYR A 183 11.07 6.30 7.17
C TYR A 183 10.65 7.70 7.62
N ASN A 184 10.98 8.06 8.86
CA ASN A 184 10.81 9.41 9.36
C ASN A 184 12.16 10.15 9.34
N PRO A 185 12.42 10.98 8.31
CA PRO A 185 13.64 11.79 8.23
C PRO A 185 13.57 13.08 9.06
N THR A 186 12.44 13.34 9.72
CA THR A 186 12.18 14.63 10.37
C THR A 186 12.56 14.61 11.85
N LYS A 187 12.44 15.77 12.51
CA LYS A 187 12.56 15.92 13.97
C LYS A 187 11.25 15.67 14.74
N HIS A 188 10.14 15.44 14.03
CA HIS A 188 8.80 15.35 14.61
C HIS A 188 8.38 13.90 14.83
N LEU A 189 7.48 13.66 15.78
CA LEU A 189 6.81 12.38 15.96
C LEU A 189 5.63 12.27 15.01
N PHE A 190 5.50 11.12 14.35
CA PHE A 190 4.31 10.80 13.56
C PHE A 190 3.55 9.63 14.18
N GLN A 191 2.23 9.67 14.13
CA GLN A 191 1.37 8.60 14.61
C GLN A 191 0.38 8.18 13.54
N PHE A 192 0.18 6.87 13.38
CA PHE A 192 -0.95 6.35 12.60
C PHE A 192 -2.08 5.97 13.53
N ARG A 193 -3.27 6.52 13.27
CA ARG A 193 -4.53 6.12 13.88
C ARG A 193 -5.36 5.40 12.82
N LEU A 194 -5.85 4.21 13.11
CA LEU A 194 -6.48 3.30 12.16
C LEU A 194 -7.69 2.64 12.81
N TRP A 195 -8.83 2.64 12.11
CA TRP A 195 -10.04 2.01 12.64
C TRP A 195 -10.97 1.57 11.50
N LEU A 196 -11.88 0.66 11.82
CA LEU A 196 -12.97 0.26 10.93
C LEU A 196 -14.28 0.84 11.44
N THR A 197 -15.15 1.21 10.52
CA THR A 197 -16.59 1.38 10.76
C THR A 197 -17.33 0.28 10.02
N ASP A 198 -18.66 0.28 10.05
CA ASP A 198 -19.46 -0.74 9.35
C ASP A 198 -19.21 -0.73 7.83
N GLU A 199 -18.97 0.46 7.28
CA GLU A 199 -18.82 0.66 5.84
C GLU A 199 -17.38 0.94 5.38
N HIS A 200 -16.52 1.44 6.27
CA HIS A 200 -15.25 2.04 5.86
C HIS A 200 -14.06 1.53 6.66
N LEU A 201 -12.94 1.31 5.96
CA LEU A 201 -11.62 1.33 6.57
C LEU A 201 -11.14 2.78 6.60
N LYS A 202 -10.83 3.31 7.79
CA LYS A 202 -10.43 4.69 8.00
C LYS A 202 -9.04 4.78 8.63
N GLY A 203 -8.36 5.88 8.35
CA GLY A 203 -7.11 6.20 8.99
C GLY A 203 -6.84 7.69 9.02
N SER A 204 -5.98 8.09 9.95
CA SER A 204 -5.37 9.41 9.99
C SER A 204 -3.89 9.32 10.38
N VAL A 205 -3.13 10.30 9.89
CA VAL A 205 -1.75 10.52 10.29
C VAL A 205 -1.71 11.79 11.13
N HIS A 206 -1.14 11.69 12.33
CA HIS A 206 -0.99 12.79 13.26
C HIS A 206 0.49 13.10 13.47
N CYS A 207 0.77 14.31 13.92
CA CYS A 207 2.08 14.86 14.22
C CYS A 207 2.03 15.56 15.58
N ASP A 208 3.15 15.56 16.29
CA ASP A 208 3.32 16.25 17.57
C ASP A 208 3.34 17.77 17.41
N GLU A 209 3.71 18.26 16.24
CA GLU A 209 3.75 19.69 15.91
C GLU A 209 2.96 20.00 14.62
N LEU A 210 2.50 21.25 14.50
CA LEU A 210 1.91 21.75 13.25
C LEU A 210 3.00 21.87 12.19
N LEU A 211 2.88 21.10 11.12
CA LEU A 211 3.82 21.16 10.01
C LEU A 211 3.72 22.51 9.26
N PRO A 212 4.84 23.14 8.88
CA PRO A 212 4.83 24.41 8.14
C PRO A 212 4.35 24.26 6.69
N HIS A 213 4.34 23.03 6.17
CA HIS A 213 3.94 22.73 4.80
C HIS A 213 2.62 21.93 4.75
N ALA A 214 1.86 22.16 3.69
CA ALA A 214 0.79 21.32 3.22
C ALA A 214 1.24 20.57 1.97
N TYR A 215 0.68 19.38 1.75
CA TYR A 215 1.08 18.50 0.65
C TYR A 215 -0.14 18.17 -0.21
N HIS A 216 -0.10 18.57 -1.47
CA HIS A 216 -1.14 18.28 -2.46
C HIS A 216 -0.62 17.26 -3.48
N ILE A 217 -1.43 16.25 -3.79
CA ILE A 217 -1.05 15.15 -4.67
C ILE A 217 -1.79 15.29 -5.99
N GLU A 218 -1.03 15.26 -7.09
CA GLU A 218 -1.54 15.42 -8.45
C GLU A 218 -1.10 14.26 -9.32
N GLU A 219 -2.00 13.82 -10.19
CA GLU A 219 -1.66 12.91 -11.28
C GLU A 219 -1.24 13.74 -12.50
N ARG A 220 -0.12 13.36 -13.13
CA ARG A 220 0.36 13.99 -14.37
C ARG A 220 0.70 12.92 -15.39
N ASN A 221 0.73 13.31 -16.66
CA ASN A 221 1.16 12.46 -17.77
C ASN A 221 0.41 11.11 -17.84
N HIS A 222 -0.88 11.09 -17.47
CA HIS A 222 -1.71 9.90 -17.57
C HIS A 222 -2.00 9.59 -19.05
N ARG A 223 -1.68 8.37 -19.49
CA ARG A 223 -1.89 7.92 -20.87
C ARG A 223 -2.02 6.40 -20.96
N PHE A 224 -2.67 5.96 -22.03
CA PHE A 224 -2.65 4.56 -22.47
C PHE A 224 -1.73 4.41 -23.68
N LEU A 225 -1.00 3.30 -23.73
CA LEU A 225 -0.01 2.99 -24.76
C LEU A 225 -0.26 1.59 -25.30
N GLU A 226 -0.25 1.42 -26.61
CA GLU A 226 -0.27 0.11 -27.24
C GLU A 226 1.16 -0.32 -27.62
N LYS A 227 1.55 -1.54 -27.22
CA LYS A 227 2.83 -2.16 -27.62
C LYS A 227 2.63 -3.63 -27.89
N GLU A 228 2.97 -4.08 -29.09
CA GLU A 228 2.93 -5.50 -29.50
C GLU A 228 1.55 -6.15 -29.26
N GLY A 229 0.46 -5.44 -29.56
CA GLY A 229 -0.92 -5.91 -29.37
C GLY A 229 -1.38 -5.97 -27.91
N ARG A 230 -0.66 -5.30 -26.99
CA ARG A 230 -1.02 -5.17 -25.57
C ARG A 230 -1.15 -3.72 -25.17
N TYR A 231 -2.09 -3.43 -24.28
CA TYR A 231 -2.31 -2.10 -23.73
C TYR A 231 -1.59 -1.91 -22.40
N TYR A 232 -1.01 -0.74 -22.21
CA TYR A 232 -0.33 -0.31 -21.00
C TYR A 232 -0.91 1.01 -20.55
N ARG A 233 -0.94 1.23 -19.24
CA ARG A 233 -1.30 2.48 -18.61
C ARG A 233 -0.08 3.06 -17.91
N GLU A 234 0.13 4.35 -18.11
CA GLU A 234 1.23 5.09 -17.53
C GLU A 234 0.72 6.36 -16.86
N ASN A 235 1.31 6.74 -15.72
CA ASN A 235 1.12 8.04 -15.10
C ASN A 235 2.31 8.39 -14.20
N GLU A 236 2.28 9.63 -13.70
CA GLU A 236 3.16 10.10 -12.64
C GLU A 236 2.34 10.67 -11.49
N ILE A 237 2.81 10.41 -10.27
CA ILE A 237 2.25 11.03 -9.07
C ILE A 237 3.22 12.08 -8.59
N TRP A 238 2.75 13.33 -8.59
CA TRP A 238 3.51 14.50 -8.16
C TRP A 238 2.96 15.02 -6.83
N ARG A 239 3.84 15.57 -6.01
CA ARG A 239 3.52 16.21 -4.74
C ARG A 239 3.93 17.68 -4.80
N LYS A 240 2.95 18.57 -4.71
CA LYS A 240 3.17 19.99 -4.45
C LYS A 240 3.34 20.22 -2.96
N VAL A 241 4.46 20.81 -2.58
CA VAL A 241 4.74 21.27 -1.22
C VAL A 241 4.34 22.73 -1.13
N ILE A 242 3.32 23.03 -0.34
CA ILE A 242 2.74 24.37 -0.23
C ILE A 242 3.11 24.91 1.15
N ASP A 243 3.77 26.07 1.21
CA ASP A 243 4.02 26.76 2.47
C ASP A 243 2.68 27.26 3.04
N ARG A 244 2.35 26.86 4.27
CA ARG A 244 1.06 27.18 4.89
C ARG A 244 0.92 28.66 5.25
N ARG A 245 2.03 29.37 5.46
CA ARG A 245 2.05 30.79 5.82
C ARG A 245 1.85 31.66 4.59
N THR A 246 2.47 31.32 3.46
CA THR A 246 2.41 32.14 2.23
C THR A 246 1.36 31.65 1.23
N GLY A 247 0.94 30.39 1.32
CA GLY A 247 0.07 29.73 0.33
C GLY A 247 0.77 29.41 -0.99
N GLN A 248 2.07 29.70 -1.12
CA GLN A 248 2.84 29.48 -2.35
C GLN A 248 3.39 28.06 -2.42
N THR A 249 3.49 27.53 -3.63
CA THR A 249 4.19 26.26 -3.88
C THR A 249 5.69 26.47 -3.67
N ALA A 250 6.24 25.86 -2.61
CA ALA A 250 7.65 25.88 -2.29
C ALA A 250 8.46 24.87 -3.12
N ALA A 251 7.86 23.72 -3.45
CA ALA A 251 8.50 22.69 -4.27
C ALA A 251 7.48 21.79 -4.96
N GLU A 252 7.92 21.12 -6.03
CA GLU A 252 7.19 20.01 -6.64
C GLU A 252 8.10 18.79 -6.73
N GLU A 253 7.61 17.65 -6.26
CA GLU A 253 8.38 16.42 -6.21
C GLU A 253 7.65 15.32 -6.96
N ARG A 254 8.33 14.64 -7.88
CA ARG A 254 7.79 13.42 -8.49
C ARG A 254 7.93 12.27 -7.50
N MET A 255 6.82 11.85 -6.91
CA MET A 255 6.78 10.79 -5.91
C MET A 255 6.86 9.40 -6.55
N LEU A 256 6.16 9.21 -7.67
CA LEU A 256 6.06 7.93 -8.36
C LEU A 256 5.96 8.13 -9.87
N HIS A 257 6.43 7.11 -10.59
CA HIS A 257 6.08 6.83 -11.97
C HIS A 257 5.48 5.42 -12.00
N ASN A 258 4.28 5.27 -12.56
CA ASN A 258 3.65 3.97 -12.71
C ASN A 258 3.52 3.61 -14.18
N PHE A 259 3.81 2.35 -14.49
CA PHE A 259 3.65 1.75 -15.81
C PHE A 259 3.18 0.32 -15.61
N SER A 260 2.01 -0.06 -16.13
CA SER A 260 1.49 -1.43 -16.00
C SER A 260 0.65 -1.85 -17.20
N GLU A 261 0.69 -3.14 -17.50
CA GLU A 261 -0.18 -3.76 -18.50
C GLU A 261 -1.64 -3.73 -18.04
N VAL A 262 -2.52 -3.30 -18.94
CA VAL A 262 -3.97 -3.24 -18.76
C VAL A 262 -4.55 -4.60 -19.14
N LYS A 263 -5.35 -5.19 -18.24
CA LYS A 263 -5.94 -6.53 -18.46
C LYS A 263 -7.44 -6.52 -18.74
N TYR A 264 -8.05 -5.35 -18.85
CA TYR A 264 -9.45 -5.16 -19.19
C TYR A 264 -9.58 -4.54 -20.59
N ASP A 265 -10.73 -4.73 -21.23
CA ASP A 265 -10.99 -4.18 -22.56
C ASP A 265 -11.26 -2.67 -22.47
N LEU A 266 -10.38 -1.87 -23.08
CA LEU A 266 -10.48 -0.40 -23.12
C LEU A 266 -11.65 0.08 -23.98
N PHE A 267 -12.18 -0.76 -24.87
CA PHE A 267 -13.24 -0.37 -25.82
C PHE A 267 -14.65 -0.71 -25.34
N SER A 268 -14.79 -1.26 -24.12
CA SER A 268 -16.11 -1.56 -23.53
C SER A 268 -16.81 -0.35 -22.90
N THR A 269 -16.09 0.76 -22.66
CA THR A 269 -16.60 1.96 -21.99
C THR A 269 -17.22 3.03 -22.90
N THR A 270 -17.33 2.80 -24.21
CA THR A 270 -17.96 3.74 -25.17
C THR A 270 -19.40 3.35 -25.56
N LYS A 271 -20.05 2.45 -24.82
CA LYS A 271 -21.47 2.13 -25.00
C LYS A 271 -22.22 2.13 -23.67
N SER A 272 -22.55 3.32 -23.18
CA SER A 272 -23.80 3.62 -22.46
C SER A 272 -23.96 5.12 -22.32
#